data_AF-A0A100HMB9-F1
#
_entry.id   AF-A0A100HMB9-F1
#
_cell.length_a   1.000
_cell.length_b   1.000
_cell.length_c   1.000
_cell.angle_alpha   90.00
_cell.angle_beta   90.00
_cell.angle_gamma   90.00
#
_symmetry.space_group_name_H-M   'P 1'
#
loop_
_entity.id
_entity.type
_entity.pdbx_description
1 polymer ?
#
loop_
_entity_poly.entity_id
_entity_poly.type
_entity_poly.pdbx_seq_one_letter_code
_entity_poly.pdbx_strand_id
1 'polypeptide(L)'
;MTATLRPTARFPLTPDLQPLARQADPTAPLYSLPLYSLEVIAPSGRAPQLDGWTVQSWPVASLGDLTIQARPHHAATPDDLRAALTHAGFTPLGPVRAHR
;
A
#
# COMPACT_ATOMS: atom_id res chain seq x y z
N MET A 1 27.31 33.44 -32.74
CA MET A 1 27.38 32.27 -31.85
C MET A 1 26.00 31.63 -31.85
N THR A 2 25.84 30.45 -32.48
CA THR A 2 24.54 29.76 -32.62
C THR A 2 24.68 28.36 -32.05
N ALA A 3 23.93 28.05 -31.00
CA ALA A 3 23.93 26.72 -30.37
C ALA A 3 22.73 25.91 -30.89
N THR A 4 23.01 24.74 -31.47
CA THR A 4 21.99 23.80 -31.94
C THR A 4 21.85 22.69 -30.91
N LEU A 5 20.68 22.58 -30.27
CA LEU A 5 20.37 21.48 -29.35
C LEU A 5 19.63 20.37 -30.11
N ARG A 6 20.21 19.17 -30.12
CA ARG A 6 19.55 17.95 -30.57
C ARG A 6 18.97 17.22 -29.36
N PRO A 7 17.67 16.89 -29.31
CA PRO A 7 17.16 15.94 -28.35
C PRO A 7 17.21 14.53 -28.94
N THR A 8 18.12 13.70 -28.45
CA THR A 8 18.10 12.26 -28.71
C THR A 8 18.04 11.53 -27.38
N ALA A 9 16.86 11.05 -27.00
CA ALA A 9 16.74 9.97 -26.04
C ALA A 9 15.50 9.15 -26.41
N ARG A 10 15.73 8.03 -27.10
CA ARG A 10 14.76 6.94 -27.21
C ARG A 10 14.97 6.06 -25.98
N PHE A 11 13.98 6.01 -25.10
CA PHE A 11 13.95 5.04 -24.00
C PHE A 11 13.22 3.78 -24.50
N PRO A 12 13.84 2.58 -24.50
CA PRO A 12 13.09 1.35 -24.65
C PRO A 12 12.34 1.06 -23.35
N LEU A 13 11.02 0.92 -23.45
CA LEU A 13 10.13 0.45 -22.38
C LEU A 13 10.24 -1.07 -22.30
N THR A 14 10.79 -1.60 -21.21
CA THR A 14 10.43 -2.92 -20.66
C THR A 14 11.11 -3.10 -19.29
N PRO A 15 10.41 -2.88 -18.17
CA PRO A 15 10.85 -3.46 -16.91
C PRO A 15 10.47 -4.94 -16.90
N ASP A 16 11.48 -5.80 -16.94
CA ASP A 16 11.39 -7.23 -16.66
C ASP A 16 10.91 -7.39 -15.20
N LEU A 17 9.63 -7.73 -15.01
CA LEU A 17 9.04 -7.97 -13.70
C LEU A 17 9.17 -9.46 -13.35
N GLN A 18 10.38 -9.90 -13.03
CA GLN A 18 10.56 -11.19 -12.35
C GLN A 18 10.51 -10.98 -10.83
N PRO A 19 9.53 -11.58 -10.12
CA PRO A 19 9.53 -11.53 -8.66
C PRO A 19 10.62 -12.46 -8.14
N LEU A 20 11.73 -11.89 -7.67
CA LEU A 20 12.69 -12.61 -6.83
C LEU A 20 11.97 -13.02 -5.53
N ALA A 21 11.74 -14.31 -5.34
CA ALA A 21 11.28 -14.86 -4.05
C ALA A 21 12.40 -14.66 -3.01
N ARG A 22 12.40 -13.50 -2.35
CA ARG A 22 13.40 -13.12 -1.35
C ARG A 22 13.03 -13.76 -0.01
N GLN A 23 13.81 -14.76 0.42
CA GLN A 23 13.74 -15.36 1.76
C GLN A 23 13.91 -14.29 2.84
N ALA A 24 13.08 -14.35 3.88
CA ALA A 24 13.03 -13.35 4.95
C ALA A 24 14.06 -13.64 6.04
N ASP A 25 14.93 -12.65 6.31
CA ASP A 25 15.84 -12.62 7.46
C ASP A 25 15.06 -12.26 8.74
N PRO A 26 15.26 -12.97 9.86
CA PRO A 26 14.44 -12.82 11.07
C PRO A 26 14.76 -11.60 11.96
N THR A 27 15.75 -10.76 11.60
CA THR A 27 16.19 -9.62 12.44
C THR A 27 16.06 -8.26 11.72
N ALA A 28 15.17 -8.15 10.74
CA ALA A 28 15.12 -6.95 9.91
C ALA A 28 14.09 -5.94 10.52
N PRO A 29 14.43 -4.63 10.60
CA PRO A 29 13.61 -3.60 11.26
C PRO A 29 12.20 -3.54 10.66
N LEU A 30 11.21 -2.93 11.33
CA LEU A 30 9.78 -2.87 10.91
C LEU A 30 9.53 -2.64 9.41
N TYR A 31 10.47 -2.03 8.69
CA TYR A 31 10.61 -2.03 7.23
C TYR A 31 10.48 -3.40 6.54
N SER A 32 10.60 -4.50 7.27
CA SER A 32 10.65 -5.87 6.76
C SER A 32 9.32 -6.59 6.83
N LEU A 33 8.37 -6.01 7.57
CA LEU A 33 6.99 -6.44 7.56
C LEU A 33 6.29 -5.90 6.30
N PRO A 34 5.40 -6.71 5.69
CA PRO A 34 4.71 -6.33 4.46
C PRO A 34 3.85 -5.09 4.69
N LEU A 35 3.79 -4.25 3.67
CA LEU A 35 2.93 -3.07 3.63
C LEU A 35 1.70 -3.42 2.79
N TYR A 36 0.52 -3.25 3.36
CA TYR A 36 -0.73 -3.58 2.67
C TYR A 36 -1.43 -2.31 2.23
N SER A 37 -2.06 -2.33 1.05
CA SER A 37 -2.90 -1.23 0.58
C SER A 37 -4.22 -1.73 0.01
N LEU A 38 -5.29 -1.00 0.30
CA LEU A 38 -6.63 -1.24 -0.24
C LEU A 38 -7.47 0.04 -0.15
N GLU A 39 -8.60 0.04 -0.83
CA GLU A 39 -9.63 1.06 -0.64
C GLU A 39 -10.66 0.57 0.38
N VAL A 40 -11.28 1.50 1.11
CA VAL A 40 -12.36 1.21 2.05
C VAL A 40 -13.42 2.30 1.98
N ILE A 41 -14.67 1.95 2.30
CA ILE A 41 -15.70 2.95 2.63
C ILE A 41 -15.59 3.26 4.12
N ALA A 42 -15.46 4.54 4.45
CA ALA A 42 -15.40 5.05 5.80
C ALA A 42 -16.70 5.79 6.13
N PRO A 43 -17.52 5.30 7.08
CA PRO A 43 -18.80 5.93 7.44
C PRO A 43 -18.68 7.40 7.84
N SER A 44 -17.52 7.78 8.38
CA SER A 44 -17.22 9.14 8.86
C SER A 44 -16.17 9.88 8.02
N GLY A 45 -15.64 9.25 6.96
CA GLY A 45 -14.51 9.79 6.18
C GLY A 45 -13.20 9.90 6.98
N ARG A 46 -13.11 9.32 8.18
CA ARG A 46 -11.92 9.36 9.04
C ARG A 46 -11.05 8.12 8.87
N ALA A 47 -9.75 8.31 9.06
CA ALA A 47 -8.78 7.21 9.11
C ALA A 47 -9.18 6.18 10.19
N PRO A 48 -9.12 4.86 9.91
CA PRO A 48 -9.30 3.85 10.93
C PRO A 48 -8.12 3.86 11.90
N GLN A 49 -8.43 3.66 13.18
CA GLN A 49 -7.46 3.27 14.18
C GLN A 49 -7.58 1.76 14.35
N LEU A 50 -6.52 1.04 14.03
CA LEU A 50 -6.48 -0.41 14.09
C LEU A 50 -5.39 -0.83 15.07
N ASP A 51 -5.76 -1.57 16.11
CA ASP A 51 -4.81 -2.06 17.11
C ASP A 51 -3.80 -3.02 16.49
N GLY A 52 -2.51 -2.80 16.74
CA GLY A 52 -1.45 -3.60 16.14
C GLY A 52 -1.09 -3.22 14.70
N TRP A 53 -1.62 -2.10 14.19
CA TRP A 53 -1.29 -1.58 12.86
C TRP A 53 -0.88 -0.11 12.89
N THR A 54 0.11 0.23 12.08
CA THR A 54 0.36 1.63 11.69
C THR A 54 -0.40 1.87 10.40
N VAL A 55 -1.33 2.83 10.42
CA VAL A 55 -2.23 3.12 9.29
C VAL A 55 -2.03 4.54 8.78
N GLN A 56 -1.93 4.67 7.47
CA GLN A 56 -2.04 5.92 6.74
C GLN A 56 -3.26 5.85 5.83
N SER A 57 -3.98 6.96 5.70
CA SER A 57 -5.17 7.04 4.86
C SER A 57 -5.16 8.31 4.02
N TRP A 58 -5.67 8.19 2.80
CA TRP A 58 -5.89 9.31 1.90
C TRP A 58 -7.35 9.28 1.45
N PRO A 59 -8.05 10.43 1.47
CA PRO A 59 -9.37 10.50 0.88
C PRO A 59 -9.30 10.20 -0.61
N VAL A 60 -10.17 9.30 -1.06
CA VAL A 60 -10.44 9.08 -2.47
C VAL A 60 -11.84 9.60 -2.71
N ALA A 61 -12.02 10.41 -3.76
CA ALA A 61 -13.28 11.08 -4.08
C ALA A 61 -13.92 11.83 -2.88
N SER A 62 -15.13 12.35 -3.08
CA SER A 62 -15.88 13.08 -2.03
C SER A 62 -16.99 12.22 -1.39
N LEU A 63 -17.03 10.91 -1.68
CA LEU A 63 -18.13 10.02 -1.31
C LEU A 63 -17.87 9.20 -0.03
N GLY A 64 -16.80 9.51 0.71
CA GLY A 64 -16.46 8.85 1.96
C GLY A 64 -15.60 7.60 1.80
N ASP A 65 -15.00 7.40 0.64
CA ASP A 65 -13.98 6.39 0.38
C ASP A 65 -12.58 6.87 0.78
N LEU A 66 -11.76 5.93 1.26
CA LEU A 66 -10.38 6.16 1.64
C LEU A 66 -9.50 5.09 1.02
N THR A 67 -8.37 5.51 0.45
CA THR A 67 -7.23 4.59 0.26
C THR A 67 -6.53 4.45 1.59
N ILE A 68 -6.25 3.22 1.98
CA ILE A 68 -5.56 2.90 3.22
C ILE A 68 -4.29 2.13 2.90
N GLN A 69 -3.24 2.50 3.61
CA GLN A 69 -2.01 1.76 3.67
C GLN A 69 -1.74 1.38 5.13
N ALA A 70 -1.59 0.09 5.40
CA ALA A 70 -1.43 -0.45 6.74
C ALA A 70 -0.18 -1.32 6.81
N ARG A 71 0.60 -1.12 7.87
CA ARG A 71 1.74 -1.96 8.22
C ARG A 71 1.46 -2.62 9.57
N PRO A 72 1.52 -3.95 9.69
CA PRO A 72 1.31 -4.59 10.97
C PRO A 72 2.53 -4.39 11.87
N HIS A 73 2.32 -4.38 13.19
CA HIS A 73 3.41 -4.36 14.18
C HIS A 73 4.03 -5.75 14.40
N HIS A 74 3.34 -6.81 13.97
CA HIS A 74 3.77 -8.20 14.02
C HIS A 74 3.50 -8.93 12.69
N ALA A 75 3.85 -10.20 12.57
CA ALA A 75 3.49 -10.98 11.39
C ALA A 75 1.97 -11.06 11.27
N ALA A 76 1.42 -10.56 10.16
CA ALA A 76 0.00 -10.56 9.86
C ALA A 76 -0.22 -10.81 8.36
N THR A 77 -1.41 -11.28 8.02
CA THR A 77 -1.83 -11.57 6.66
C THR A 77 -2.75 -10.47 6.10
N PRO A 78 -2.99 -10.43 4.78
CA PRO A 78 -3.99 -9.54 4.21
C PRO A 78 -5.40 -9.76 4.75
N ASP A 79 -5.75 -10.99 5.12
CA ASP A 79 -7.07 -11.32 5.69
C ASP A 79 -7.21 -10.82 7.12
N ASP A 80 -6.13 -10.80 7.91
CA ASP A 80 -6.11 -10.18 9.24
C ASP A 80 -6.38 -8.67 9.16
N LEU A 81 -5.79 -7.99 8.16
CA LEU A 81 -6.09 -6.58 7.92
C LEU A 81 -7.57 -6.38 7.56
N ARG A 82 -8.12 -7.24 6.69
CA ARG A 82 -9.52 -7.17 6.30
C ARG A 82 -10.44 -7.36 7.51
N ALA A 83 -10.16 -8.35 8.34
CA ALA A 83 -10.91 -8.62 9.56
C ALA A 83 -10.83 -7.43 10.53
N ALA A 84 -9.64 -6.85 10.74
CA ALA A 84 -9.47 -5.67 11.59
C ALA A 84 -10.28 -4.46 11.09
N LEU A 85 -10.28 -4.20 9.78
CA LEU A 85 -11.06 -3.12 9.17
C LEU A 85 -12.57 -3.33 9.32
N THR A 86 -13.05 -4.55 9.04
CA THR A 86 -14.47 -4.88 9.22
C THR A 86 -14.90 -4.78 10.68
N HIS A 87 -14.06 -5.23 11.62
CA HIS A 87 -14.30 -5.08 13.05
C HIS A 87 -14.38 -3.60 13.48
N ALA A 88 -13.54 -2.75 12.89
CA ALA A 88 -13.56 -1.30 13.10
C ALA A 88 -14.72 -0.57 12.37
N GLY A 89 -15.59 -1.30 11.67
CA GLY A 89 -16.76 -0.74 10.98
C GLY A 89 -16.49 -0.14 9.60
N PHE A 90 -15.34 -0.46 8.99
CA PHE A 90 -14.99 -0.07 7.63
C PHE A 90 -15.36 -1.19 6.66
N THR A 91 -15.76 -0.82 5.44
CA THR A 91 -16.07 -1.80 4.38
C THR A 91 -14.90 -1.88 3.40
N PRO A 92 -14.12 -2.96 3.39
CA PRO A 92 -13.02 -3.15 2.45
C PRO A 92 -13.52 -3.26 1.01
N LEU A 93 -12.89 -2.51 0.11
CA LEU A 93 -13.19 -2.53 -1.32
C LEU A 93 -12.08 -3.27 -2.08
N GLY A 94 -12.47 -4.34 -2.76
CA GLY A 94 -11.58 -5.11 -3.61
C GLY A 94 -10.49 -5.89 -2.85
N PRO A 95 -9.44 -6.35 -3.57
CA PRO A 95 -8.37 -7.14 -2.99
C PRO A 95 -7.36 -6.28 -2.23
N VAL A 96 -6.79 -6.84 -1.17
CA VAL A 96 -5.66 -6.23 -0.45
C VAL A 96 -4.38 -6.48 -1.25
N ARG A 97 -3.67 -5.40 -1.60
CA ARG A 97 -2.39 -5.47 -2.30
C ARG A 97 -1.26 -5.46 -1.29
N ALA A 98 -0.30 -6.37 -1.43
CA ALA A 98 0.89 -6.43 -0.58
C ALA A 98 2.10 -5.83 -1.31
N HIS A 99 2.87 -5.02 -0.60
CA HIS A 99 4.12 -4.41 -1.04
C HIS A 99 5.24 -4.84 -0.07
N ARG A 100 6.44 -5.04 -0.60
CA ARG A 100 7.64 -5.43 0.16
C ARG A 100 8.76 -4.44 -0.07
#